data_AF-A0A958SXS8-F1
#
_entry.id   AF-A0A958SXS8-F1
#
_cell.length_a   1.000
_cell.length_b   1.000
_cell.length_c   1.000
_cell.angle_alpha   90.00
_cell.angle_beta   90.00
_cell.angle_gamma   90.00
#
_symmetry.space_group_name_H-M   'P 1'
#
loop_
_entity.id
_entity.type
_entity.pdbx_description
1 polymer ?
#
loop_
_entity_poly.entity_id
_entity_poly.type
_entity_poly.pdbx_seq_one_letter_code
_entity_poly.pdbx_strand_id
1 'polypeptide(L)'
;MDAVLGLVIGVLVTVGVVTYIKFSKAKKLRQSQSVILLDKIKRVCKLITVEGDFAEIYHYEDVKERFLKLISSKKKALVVINAKAHVGYDFSKVQLSSNTATKTIKLHHLPQPEVLSIETNLNYYDK
;
A
#
# COMPACT_ATOMS: atom_id res chain seq x y z
N MET A 1 46.21 -53.59 -7.04
CA MET A 1 45.67 -52.70 -5.99
C MET A 1 45.48 -51.28 -6.50
N ASP A 2 46.25 -50.85 -7.50
CA ASP A 2 46.29 -49.47 -8.00
C ASP A 2 45.01 -49.00 -8.73
N ALA A 3 44.34 -49.90 -9.46
CA ALA A 3 43.09 -49.58 -10.17
C ALA A 3 41.93 -49.26 -9.21
N VAL A 4 41.88 -49.89 -8.04
CA VAL A 4 40.85 -49.64 -7.03
C VAL A 4 41.07 -48.29 -6.36
N LEU A 5 42.33 -47.90 -6.15
CA LEU A 5 42.70 -46.62 -5.55
C LEU A 5 42.34 -45.44 -6.48
N GLY A 6 42.60 -45.57 -7.79
CA GLY A 6 42.20 -44.57 -8.79
C GLY A 6 40.69 -44.37 -8.87
N LEU A 7 39.90 -45.44 -8.74
CA LEU A 7 38.44 -45.37 -8.77
C LEU A 7 37.89 -44.61 -7.54
N VAL A 8 38.43 -44.89 -6.35
CA VAL A 8 38.04 -44.19 -5.11
C VAL A 8 38.37 -42.70 -5.18
N ILE A 9 39.54 -42.33 -5.69
CA ILE A 9 39.94 -40.92 -5.88
C ILE A 9 39.02 -40.24 -6.91
N GLY A 10 38.71 -40.90 -8.02
CA GLY A 10 37.80 -40.37 -9.04
C GLY A 10 36.41 -40.06 -8.48
N VAL A 11 35.85 -40.96 -7.66
CA VAL A 11 34.55 -40.75 -7.01
C VAL A 11 34.61 -39.56 -6.03
N LEU A 12 35.66 -39.48 -5.20
CA LEU A 12 35.85 -38.38 -4.25
C LEU A 12 35.94 -37.02 -4.94
N VAL A 13 36.72 -36.92 -6.02
CA VAL A 13 36.88 -35.68 -6.80
C VAL A 13 35.54 -35.28 -7.43
N THR A 14 34.83 -36.24 -8.02
CA THR A 14 33.54 -35.97 -8.68
C THR A 14 32.50 -35.48 -7.67
N VAL A 15 32.42 -36.11 -6.50
CA VAL A 15 31.52 -35.68 -5.41
C VAL A 15 31.89 -34.28 -4.90
N GLY A 16 33.18 -33.99 -4.73
CA GLY A 16 33.68 -32.67 -4.34
C GLY A 16 33.27 -31.57 -5.33
N VAL A 17 33.49 -31.80 -6.63
CA VAL A 17 33.15 -30.84 -7.69
C VAL A 17 31.64 -30.61 -7.77
N VAL A 18 30.83 -31.68 -7.74
CA VAL A 18 29.36 -31.57 -7.81
C VAL A 18 28.81 -30.80 -6.60
N THR A 19 29.38 -31.03 -5.41
CA THR A 19 28.95 -30.36 -4.17
C THR A 19 29.30 -28.87 -4.20
N TYR A 20 30.49 -28.52 -4.68
CA TYR A 20 30.91 -27.13 -4.83
C TYR A 20 30.03 -26.35 -5.81
N ILE A 21 29.71 -26.93 -6.97
CA ILE A 21 28.83 -26.30 -7.98
C ILE A 21 27.41 -26.10 -7.42
N LYS A 22 26.84 -27.11 -6.75
CA LYS A 22 25.50 -27.00 -6.13
C LYS A 22 25.46 -25.92 -5.05
N PHE A 23 26.46 -25.85 -4.19
CA PHE A 23 26.53 -24.85 -3.12
C PHE A 23 26.60 -23.42 -3.67
N SER A 24 27.38 -23.21 -4.73
CA SER A 24 27.51 -21.91 -5.39
C SER A 24 26.19 -21.47 -6.06
N LYS A 25 25.49 -22.38 -6.75
CA LYS A 25 24.17 -22.09 -7.36
C LYS A 25 23.08 -21.79 -6.32
N ALA A 26 23.05 -22.50 -5.20
CA ALA A 26 22.07 -22.29 -4.13
C ALA A 26 22.19 -20.90 -3.45
N LYS A 27 23.39 -20.29 -3.44
CA LYS A 27 23.58 -18.93 -2.91
C LYS A 27 22.98 -17.87 -3.84
N LYS A 28 23.06 -18.07 -5.15
CA LYS A 28 22.57 -17.12 -6.18
C LYS A 28 21.04 -17.08 -6.26
N LEU A 29 20.36 -18.24 -6.16
CA LEU A 29 18.89 -18.33 -6.17
C LEU A 29 18.24 -17.60 -4.98
N ARG A 30 18.81 -17.73 -3.79
CA ARG A 30 18.27 -17.12 -2.56
C ARG A 30 18.23 -15.60 -2.62
N GLN A 31 19.28 -14.96 -3.14
CA GLN A 31 19.32 -13.50 -3.25
C GLN A 31 18.24 -12.96 -4.20
N SER A 32 18.01 -13.63 -5.33
CA SER A 32 16.97 -13.25 -6.29
C SER A 32 15.56 -13.39 -5.71
N GLN A 33 15.25 -14.53 -5.06
CA GLN A 33 13.94 -14.75 -4.43
C GLN A 33 13.62 -13.70 -3.35
N SER A 34 14.60 -13.30 -2.55
CA SER A 34 14.41 -12.28 -1.50
C SER A 34 14.13 -10.88 -2.06
N VAL A 35 14.78 -10.49 -3.17
CA VAL A 35 14.53 -9.19 -3.82
C VAL A 35 13.11 -9.14 -4.40
N ILE A 36 12.68 -10.22 -5.08
CA ILE A 36 11.33 -10.32 -5.65
C ILE A 36 10.26 -10.26 -4.54
N LEU A 37 10.49 -10.92 -3.40
CA LEU A 37 9.56 -10.90 -2.28
C LEU A 37 9.45 -9.50 -1.66
N LEU A 38 10.56 -8.81 -1.47
CA LEU A 38 10.57 -7.44 -0.95
C LEU A 38 9.83 -6.47 -1.88
N ASP A 39 10.01 -6.61 -3.20
CA ASP A 39 9.30 -5.80 -4.20
C ASP A 39 7.78 -6.04 -4.18
N LYS A 40 7.36 -7.31 -4.06
CA LYS A 40 5.94 -7.66 -3.91
C LYS A 40 5.33 -7.06 -2.65
N ILE A 41 6.04 -7.09 -1.52
CA ILE A 41 5.57 -6.50 -0.26
C ILE A 41 5.43 -4.97 -0.39
N LYS A 42 6.41 -4.29 -1.01
CA LYS A 42 6.31 -2.84 -1.31
C LYS A 42 5.06 -2.48 -2.12
N ARG A 43 4.65 -3.33 -3.07
CA ARG A 43 3.45 -3.09 -3.89
C ARG A 43 2.12 -3.20 -3.12
N VAL A 44 2.07 -3.92 -1.99
CA VAL A 44 0.81 -4.20 -1.25
C VAL A 44 0.67 -3.46 0.09
N CYS A 45 1.66 -2.65 0.50
CA CYS A 45 1.59 -1.87 1.73
C CYS A 45 0.68 -0.64 1.64
N LYS A 46 -0.62 -0.83 1.38
CA LYS A 46 -1.66 0.18 1.66
C LYS A 46 -2.49 -0.28 2.86
N LEU A 47 -2.10 0.14 4.06
CA LEU A 47 -2.87 -0.12 5.29
C LEU A 47 -3.54 1.18 5.74
N ILE A 48 -4.84 1.30 5.50
CA ILE A 48 -5.66 2.46 5.93
C ILE A 48 -5.96 2.27 7.42
N THR A 49 -5.44 3.14 8.29
CA THR A 49 -5.49 2.92 9.75
C THR A 49 -6.55 3.76 10.46
N VAL A 50 -7.09 4.82 9.85
CA VAL A 50 -8.24 5.58 10.40
C VAL A 50 -9.15 6.09 9.27
N GLU A 51 -10.45 5.82 9.35
CA GLU A 51 -11.47 6.40 8.46
C GLU A 51 -12.32 7.39 9.28
N GLY A 52 -12.42 8.64 8.82
CA GLY A 52 -13.27 9.67 9.45
C GLY A 52 -14.46 9.99 8.55
N ASP A 53 -15.68 9.80 9.05
CA ASP A 53 -16.91 10.16 8.33
C ASP A 53 -17.39 11.57 8.76
N PHE A 54 -17.50 12.51 7.82
CA PHE A 54 -17.98 13.86 8.08
C PHE A 54 -19.20 14.17 7.20
N ALA A 55 -20.29 14.66 7.79
CA ALA A 55 -21.50 15.04 7.06
C ALA A 55 -21.92 16.44 7.52
N GLU A 56 -22.01 17.40 6.59
CA GLU A 56 -22.39 18.78 6.88
C GLU A 56 -23.55 19.22 5.97
N ILE A 57 -24.69 19.56 6.57
CA ILE A 57 -25.90 19.97 5.84
C ILE A 57 -25.86 21.50 5.66
N TYR A 58 -25.80 21.98 4.41
CA TYR A 58 -25.73 23.42 4.11
C TYR A 58 -27.07 23.94 3.57
N HIS A 59 -27.76 24.76 4.34
CA HIS A 59 -29.04 25.36 3.94
C HIS A 59 -28.82 26.66 3.15
N TYR A 60 -29.14 26.67 1.86
CA TYR A 60 -29.10 27.88 1.03
C TYR A 60 -30.52 28.33 0.68
N GLU A 61 -31.00 29.43 1.30
CA GLU A 61 -32.26 30.08 0.94
C GLU A 61 -31.99 31.41 0.20
N ASP A 62 -32.24 31.46 -1.11
CA ASP A 62 -32.19 32.69 -1.91
C ASP A 62 -33.59 33.27 -2.07
N VAL A 63 -33.93 34.25 -1.23
CA VAL A 63 -35.17 35.03 -1.33
C VAL A 63 -34.95 36.22 -2.27
N LYS A 64 -35.28 36.04 -3.56
CA LYS A 64 -35.40 37.17 -4.50
C LYS A 64 -36.64 38.01 -4.15
N GLU A 65 -36.45 39.09 -3.42
CA GLU A 65 -37.44 40.16 -3.33
C GLU A 65 -37.51 40.89 -4.68
N ARG A 66 -38.50 40.53 -5.50
CA ARG A 66 -38.86 41.30 -6.69
C ARG A 66 -39.89 42.37 -6.29
N PHE A 67 -39.66 43.56 -6.82
CA PHE A 67 -40.15 44.89 -6.43
C PHE A 67 -41.68 45.14 -6.42
N LEU A 68 -42.55 44.12 -6.41
CA LEU A 68 -44.00 44.30 -6.25
C LEU A 68 -44.60 43.18 -5.38
N LYS A 69 -45.14 43.59 -4.23
CA LYS A 69 -45.71 42.84 -3.08
C LYS A 69 -46.82 41.80 -3.36
N LEU A 70 -46.92 41.17 -4.54
CA LEU A 70 -48.04 40.25 -4.84
C LEU A 70 -47.68 38.79 -5.12
N ILE A 71 -46.43 38.45 -5.47
CA ILE A 71 -46.01 37.05 -5.67
C ILE A 71 -44.57 36.85 -5.16
N SER A 72 -44.43 36.44 -3.90
CA SER A 72 -43.16 35.95 -3.36
C SER A 72 -43.03 34.46 -3.73
N SER A 73 -42.29 34.18 -4.80
CA SER A 73 -41.90 32.80 -5.14
C SER A 73 -40.64 32.46 -4.33
N LYS A 74 -40.84 31.80 -3.18
CA LYS A 74 -39.73 31.22 -2.41
C LYS A 74 -39.30 29.92 -3.08
N LYS A 75 -38.27 29.96 -3.91
CA LYS A 75 -37.56 28.73 -4.32
C LYS A 75 -36.60 28.35 -3.21
N LYS A 76 -36.85 27.22 -2.54
CA LYS A 76 -35.97 26.69 -1.50
C LYS A 76 -35.23 25.48 -2.08
N ALA A 77 -33.91 25.58 -2.17
CA ALA A 77 -33.06 24.46 -2.58
C ALA A 77 -32.26 24.01 -1.37
N LEU A 78 -32.40 22.74 -0.98
CA LEU A 78 -31.64 22.17 0.12
C LEU A 78 -30.48 21.36 -0.49
N VAL A 79 -29.25 21.80 -0.23
CA VAL A 79 -28.02 21.15 -0.70
C VAL A 79 -27.38 20.41 0.46
N VAL A 80 -27.40 19.07 0.44
CA VAL A 80 -26.71 18.26 1.45
C VAL A 80 -25.33 17.88 0.92
N ILE A 81 -24.27 18.21 1.66
CA ILE A 81 -22.89 17.88 1.32
C ILE A 81 -22.41 16.81 2.31
N ASN A 82 -22.28 15.57 1.86
CA ASN A 82 -21.67 14.50 2.66
C ASN A 82 -20.21 14.35 2.24
N ALA A 83 -19.25 14.44 3.17
CA ALA A 83 -17.83 14.45 2.87
C ALA A 83 -17.06 13.43 3.73
N LYS A 84 -16.63 12.30 3.15
CA LYS A 84 -15.80 11.33 3.89
C LYS A 84 -14.33 11.68 3.76
N ALA A 85 -13.62 11.82 4.88
CA ALA A 85 -12.20 12.13 4.90
C ALA A 85 -11.40 10.96 5.48
N HIS A 86 -10.53 10.36 4.67
CA HIS A 86 -9.66 9.28 5.10
C HIS A 86 -8.33 9.88 5.60
N VAL A 87 -8.00 9.65 6.86
CA VAL A 87 -6.75 10.13 7.48
C VAL A 87 -5.90 8.92 7.86
N GLY A 88 -4.68 8.85 7.35
CA GLY A 88 -3.87 7.67 7.60
C GLY A 88 -2.39 7.87 7.31
N TYR A 89 -1.66 6.78 7.33
CA TYR A 89 -0.23 6.76 7.12
C TYR A 89 0.08 6.32 5.68
N ASP A 90 0.79 7.14 4.91
CA ASP A 90 1.26 6.72 3.59
C ASP A 90 2.53 5.87 3.70
N PHE A 91 2.33 4.55 3.77
CA PHE A 91 3.42 3.57 3.81
C PHE A 91 4.26 3.51 2.53
N SER A 92 3.87 4.17 1.44
CA SER A 92 4.72 4.32 0.24
C SER A 92 6.00 5.10 0.55
N LYS A 93 5.98 5.93 1.60
CA LYS A 93 7.12 6.73 2.08
C LYS A 93 8.03 5.95 3.05
N VAL A 94 7.63 4.76 3.50
CA VAL A 94 8.38 3.96 4.47
C VAL A 94 9.57 3.26 3.82
N GLN A 95 10.73 3.32 4.49
CA GLN A 95 11.92 2.61 4.05
C GLN A 95 11.92 1.19 4.61
N LEU A 96 11.89 0.21 3.71
CA LEU A 96 11.92 -1.22 4.05
C LEU A 96 13.33 -1.79 3.83
N SER A 97 13.85 -2.47 4.85
CA SER A 97 15.08 -3.26 4.74
C SER A 97 14.81 -4.71 5.14
N SER A 98 15.35 -5.68 4.39
CA SER A 98 15.24 -7.09 4.73
C SER A 98 16.54 -7.62 5.32
N ASN A 99 16.43 -8.35 6.42
CA ASN A 99 17.53 -9.13 6.97
C ASN A 99 17.32 -10.59 6.57
N THR A 100 18.12 -11.06 5.60
CA THR A 100 18.03 -12.43 5.06
C THR A 100 18.47 -13.49 6.07
N ALA A 101 19.33 -13.16 7.02
CA ALA A 101 19.83 -14.10 8.03
C ALA A 101 18.76 -14.40 9.09
N THR A 102 18.06 -13.36 9.56
CA THR A 102 17.02 -13.48 10.59
C THR A 102 15.60 -13.58 10.00
N LYS A 103 15.46 -13.56 8.67
CA LYS A 103 14.19 -13.55 7.94
C LYS A 103 13.21 -12.47 8.43
N THR A 104 13.75 -11.32 8.84
CA THR A 104 12.96 -10.23 9.42
C THR A 104 12.98 -9.02 8.48
N ILE A 105 11.86 -8.32 8.39
CA ILE A 105 11.77 -7.05 7.65
C ILE A 105 11.71 -5.93 8.69
N LYS A 106 12.60 -4.95 8.56
CA LYS A 106 12.63 -3.75 9.40
C LYS A 106 12.08 -2.58 8.61
N LEU A 107 11.05 -1.96 9.18
CA LEU A 107 10.49 -0.70 8.71
C LEU A 107 11.27 0.43 9.38
N HIS A 108 11.79 1.35 8.59
CA HIS A 108 12.48 2.55 9.04
C HIS A 108 11.65 3.77 8.67
N HIS A 109 11.64 4.77 9.56
CA HIS A 109 10.96 6.05 9.37
C HIS A 109 9.47 5.89 9.03
N LEU A 110 8.66 5.59 10.05
CA LEU A 110 7.20 5.65 9.91
C LEU A 110 6.77 7.10 9.59
N PRO A 111 5.92 7.30 8.57
CA PRO A 111 5.41 8.62 8.21
C PRO A 111 4.51 9.15 9.32
N GLN A 112 4.29 10.46 9.30
CA GLN A 112 3.24 11.09 10.10
C GLN A 112 1.88 10.89 9.42
N PRO A 113 0.77 10.94 10.18
CA PRO A 113 -0.56 10.81 9.61
C PRO A 113 -0.87 12.01 8.70
N GLU A 114 -1.47 11.75 7.54
CA GLU A 114 -1.87 12.73 6.55
C GLU A 114 -3.27 12.42 5.98
N VAL A 115 -3.89 13.41 5.35
CA VAL A 115 -5.18 13.22 4.66
C VAL A 115 -4.92 12.46 3.36
N LEU A 116 -5.43 11.24 3.25
CA LEU A 116 -5.22 10.35 2.09
C LEU A 116 -6.24 10.61 0.98
N SER A 117 -7.50 10.86 1.34
CA SER A 117 -8.54 11.22 0.38
C SER A 117 -9.69 11.97 1.05
N ILE A 118 -10.38 12.78 0.27
CA ILE A 118 -11.62 13.46 0.64
C ILE A 118 -12.63 13.14 -0.46
N GLU A 119 -13.70 12.44 -0.12
CA GLU A 119 -14.78 12.08 -1.04
C GLU A 119 -16.03 12.88 -0.70
N THR A 120 -16.54 13.67 -1.64
CA THR A 120 -17.73 14.52 -1.42
C THR A 120 -18.90 14.07 -2.28
N ASN A 121 -20.07 13.89 -1.67
CA ASN A 121 -21.34 13.61 -2.33
C ASN A 121 -22.29 14.80 -2.13
N LEU A 122 -22.80 15.33 -3.24
CA LEU A 122 -23.73 16.45 -3.29
C LEU A 122 -25.14 15.95 -3.61
N ASN A 123 -26.08 16.13 -2.68
CA ASN A 123 -27.49 15.84 -2.91
C ASN A 123 -28.28 17.15 -2.99
N TYR A 124 -29.05 17.29 -4.07
CA TYR A 124 -29.96 18.42 -4.28
C TYR A 124 -31.39 17.98 -4.00
N TYR A 125 -32.05 18.66 -3.07
CA TYR A 125 -33.48 18.50 -2.83
C TYR A 125 -34.19 19.79 -3.25
N ASP A 126 -35.08 19.65 -4.23
CA ASP A 126 -36.02 20.69 -4.65
C ASP A 126 -37.34 20.46 -3.89
N LYS A 127 -37.85 21.48 -3.19
CA LYS A 127 -39.13 21.39 -2.49
C LYS A 127 -39.96 22.66 -2.68
#